data_AF-A0A249SVQ4-F1
#
_entry.id   AF-A0A249SVQ4-F1
#
_cell.length_a   1.000
_cell.length_b   1.000
_cell.length_c   1.000
_cell.angle_alpha   90.00
_cell.angle_beta   90.00
_cell.angle_gamma   90.00
#
_symmetry.space_group_name_H-M   'P 1'
#
loop_
_entity.id
_entity.type
_entity.pdbx_description
1 polymer ?
#
loop_
_entity_poly.entity_id
_entity_poly.type
_entity_poly.pdbx_seq_one_letter_code
_entity_poly.pdbx_strand_id
1 'polypeptide(L)'
;MKKNNINMKRLIVIMIALTVGINTRTNGNNKFIHTPTPTDSLLTILTYGLPLFDEYNSRETVARKFGFRTIAVAGCVVTQELIDSVKKENKWVYQQLARRWGPNWETNYEQQARQWAAEQEKVAALVRKQSFIQAKDKALNSDYTTLRLQILPGTSHHTYQVKAYAWGKENGKEATWVYFTLKADMNTHTVTVLNDQLTAMD
;
A
#
# COMPACT_ATOMS: atom_id res chain seq x y z
N MET A 1 -29.80 -25.46 -70.10
CA MET A 1 -28.73 -25.45 -71.13
C MET A 1 -27.57 -24.59 -70.64
N LYS A 2 -26.34 -25.11 -70.80
CA LYS A 2 -25.01 -24.45 -70.77
C LYS A 2 -24.54 -23.73 -69.49
N LYS A 3 -23.65 -24.43 -68.76
CA LYS A 3 -22.45 -23.84 -68.12
C LYS A 3 -21.62 -23.11 -69.17
N ASN A 4 -20.95 -22.02 -68.78
CA ASN A 4 -19.65 -21.64 -69.33
C ASN A 4 -18.82 -20.93 -68.24
N ASN A 5 -17.82 -21.64 -67.75
CA ASN A 5 -16.65 -21.07 -67.08
C ASN A 5 -15.73 -20.48 -68.17
N ILE A 6 -15.20 -19.27 -67.96
CA ILE A 6 -13.87 -18.93 -68.47
C ILE A 6 -13.09 -18.30 -67.32
N ASN A 7 -12.00 -18.98 -67.03
CA ASN A 7 -10.93 -18.63 -66.12
C ASN A 7 -9.84 -17.93 -66.95
N MET A 8 -8.88 -17.29 -66.28
CA MET A 8 -7.46 -17.20 -66.67
C MET A 8 -6.85 -15.80 -67.02
N LYS A 9 -6.12 -15.29 -66.01
CA LYS A 9 -4.74 -14.75 -66.05
C LYS A 9 -4.45 -13.47 -66.87
N ARG A 10 -4.12 -12.39 -66.14
CA ARG A 10 -2.83 -11.62 -66.17
C ARG A 10 -3.01 -10.35 -65.29
N LEU A 11 -2.33 -10.30 -64.15
CA LEU A 11 -1.10 -9.51 -63.91
C LEU A 11 -1.34 -7.98 -63.89
N ILE A 12 -1.25 -7.35 -62.71
CA ILE A 12 -0.16 -6.43 -62.32
C ILE A 12 -0.38 -5.92 -60.89
N VAL A 13 0.70 -6.02 -60.14
CA VAL A 13 0.97 -5.58 -58.76
C VAL A 13 1.09 -4.06 -58.72
N ILE A 14 0.42 -3.38 -57.77
CA ILE A 14 0.99 -2.21 -57.08
C ILE A 14 0.53 -2.25 -55.61
N MET A 15 1.48 -2.61 -54.73
CA MET A 15 1.42 -2.33 -53.30
C MET A 15 1.69 -0.85 -53.07
N ILE A 16 0.78 -0.15 -52.41
CA ILE A 16 1.11 1.08 -51.67
C ILE A 16 0.72 0.84 -50.21
N ALA A 17 1.72 0.42 -49.44
CA ALA A 17 1.67 0.41 -48.00
C ALA A 17 1.84 1.85 -47.50
N LEU A 18 0.74 2.52 -47.18
CA LEU A 18 0.74 3.73 -46.37
C LEU A 18 0.63 3.31 -44.90
N THR A 19 1.78 2.99 -44.30
CA THR A 19 1.89 2.86 -42.84
C THR A 19 1.81 4.25 -42.23
N VAL A 20 0.61 4.65 -41.83
CA VAL A 20 0.39 5.71 -40.85
C VAL A 20 0.92 5.17 -39.51
N GLY A 21 2.15 5.54 -39.18
CA GLY A 21 2.74 5.33 -37.86
C GLY A 21 2.07 6.25 -36.85
N ILE A 22 0.94 5.83 -36.29
CA ILE A 22 0.49 6.34 -35.00
C ILE A 22 1.14 5.47 -33.93
N ASN A 23 2.14 6.07 -33.29
CA ASN A 23 2.72 5.63 -32.02
C ASN A 23 1.61 5.30 -31.01
N THR A 24 1.18 4.04 -30.96
CA THR A 24 0.57 3.51 -29.75
C THR A 24 1.70 3.39 -28.73
N ARG A 25 1.83 4.43 -27.91
CA ARG A 25 2.62 4.44 -26.68
C ARG A 25 2.14 3.26 -25.85
N THR A 26 2.86 2.14 -25.92
CA THR A 26 2.64 0.99 -25.07
C THR A 26 2.73 1.50 -23.65
N ASN A 27 1.60 1.44 -22.95
CA ASN A 27 1.50 1.73 -21.54
C ASN A 27 2.40 0.69 -20.87
N GLY A 28 3.61 1.11 -20.50
CA GLY A 28 4.58 0.26 -19.87
C GLY A 28 3.93 -0.33 -18.63
N ASN A 29 3.78 -1.66 -18.63
CA ASN A 29 3.73 -2.43 -17.41
C ASN A 29 5.01 -2.11 -16.64
N ASN A 30 4.97 -1.03 -15.87
CA ASN A 30 6.01 -0.64 -14.94
C ASN A 30 5.97 -1.65 -13.79
N LYS A 31 6.50 -2.84 -14.07
CA LYS A 31 6.94 -3.78 -13.06
C LYS A 31 8.21 -3.19 -12.45
N PHE A 32 8.07 -2.13 -11.67
CA PHE A 32 9.13 -1.63 -10.79
C PHE A 32 9.33 -2.66 -9.69
N ILE A 33 10.03 -3.74 -10.01
CA ILE A 33 10.66 -4.57 -8.98
C ILE A 33 11.91 -3.81 -8.56
N HIS A 34 11.72 -2.81 -7.70
CA HIS A 34 12.82 -2.32 -6.88
C HIS A 34 12.88 -3.24 -5.66
N THR A 35 13.88 -4.12 -5.66
CA THR A 35 14.31 -4.84 -4.47
C THR A 35 14.68 -3.80 -3.41
N PRO A 36 14.09 -3.84 -2.20
CA PRO A 36 14.37 -2.87 -1.16
C PRO A 36 15.85 -2.95 -0.77
N THR A 37 16.57 -1.84 -0.99
CA THR A 37 17.93 -1.65 -0.48
C THR A 37 17.91 -1.60 1.05
N PRO A 38 18.91 -2.15 1.75
CA PRO A 38 18.98 -2.13 3.21
C PRO A 38 18.82 -0.73 3.82
N THR A 39 18.22 -0.72 5.01
CA THR A 39 17.64 0.38 5.81
C THR A 39 18.58 1.52 6.24
N ASP A 40 19.71 1.74 5.57
CA ASP A 40 20.57 2.88 5.87
C ASP A 40 20.05 4.14 5.14
N SER A 41 19.39 4.99 5.93
CA SER A 41 18.88 6.32 5.60
C SER A 41 17.63 6.37 4.71
N LEU A 42 16.47 5.96 5.26
CA LEU A 42 15.19 6.50 4.77
C LEU A 42 15.22 8.03 4.88
N LEU A 43 14.84 8.71 3.79
CA LEU A 43 14.61 10.16 3.85
C LEU A 43 13.48 10.44 4.85
N THR A 44 13.56 11.56 5.57
CA THR A 44 12.53 11.92 6.55
C THR A 44 11.73 13.10 6.03
N ILE A 45 10.42 12.90 5.85
CA ILE A 45 9.48 13.97 5.56
C ILE A 45 8.84 14.39 6.88
N LEU A 46 8.97 15.66 7.24
CA LEU A 46 8.32 16.22 8.41
C LEU A 46 6.86 16.54 8.07
N THR A 47 5.94 16.17 8.96
CA THR A 47 4.52 16.46 8.84
C THR A 47 4.02 17.17 10.09
N TYR A 48 2.82 17.73 10.03
CA TYR A 48 2.18 18.37 11.18
C TYR A 48 0.69 18.00 11.19
N GLY A 49 0.06 18.15 12.34
CA GLY A 49 -1.31 17.72 12.58
C GLY A 49 -1.36 16.29 13.12
N LEU A 50 -2.53 15.92 13.65
CA LEU A 50 -2.77 14.59 14.18
C LEU A 50 -2.97 13.60 13.02
N PRO A 51 -2.13 12.56 12.87
CA PRO A 51 -2.36 11.55 11.85
C PRO A 51 -3.63 10.77 12.18
N LEU A 52 -4.45 10.47 11.16
CA LEU A 52 -5.48 9.45 11.29
C LEU A 52 -4.75 8.11 11.43
N PHE A 53 -4.85 7.47 12.61
CA PHE A 53 -4.04 6.30 12.99
C PHE A 53 -4.08 5.16 11.95
N ASP A 54 -5.25 4.90 11.37
CA ASP A 54 -5.42 3.86 10.36
C ASP A 54 -4.77 4.24 9.03
N GLU A 55 -4.86 5.52 8.64
CA GLU A 55 -4.17 6.04 7.45
C GLU A 55 -2.65 5.99 7.62
N TYR A 56 -2.15 6.26 8.82
CA TYR A 56 -0.71 6.27 9.10
C TYR A 56 -0.03 4.95 8.76
N ASN A 57 -0.61 3.82 9.20
CA ASN A 57 -0.05 2.48 8.93
C ASN A 57 -0.03 2.15 7.43
N SER A 58 -1.10 2.54 6.72
CA SER A 58 -1.22 2.33 5.27
C SER A 58 -0.16 3.16 4.51
N ARG A 59 -0.01 4.43 4.88
CA ARG A 59 0.86 5.40 4.22
C ARG A 59 2.33 5.15 4.48
N GLU A 60 2.70 4.74 5.70
CA GLU A 60 4.08 4.41 6.07
C GLU A 60 4.59 3.17 5.30
N THR A 61 3.74 2.16 5.12
CA THR A 61 4.09 0.96 4.34
C THR A 61 4.47 1.31 2.90
N VAL A 62 3.72 2.22 2.28
CA VAL A 62 4.01 2.69 0.91
C VAL A 62 5.19 3.68 0.91
N ALA A 63 5.31 4.55 1.91
CA ALA A 63 6.40 5.52 2.04
C ALA A 63 7.77 4.83 2.03
N ARG A 64 7.88 3.71 2.73
CA ARG A 64 9.10 2.89 2.76
C ARG A 64 9.48 2.34 1.38
N LYS A 65 8.50 1.98 0.55
CA LYS A 65 8.76 1.57 -0.86
C LYS A 65 9.33 2.72 -1.68
N PHE A 66 8.95 3.96 -1.36
CA PHE A 66 9.50 5.16 -1.97
C PHE A 66 10.80 5.63 -1.30
N GLY A 67 11.29 4.93 -0.26
CA GLY A 67 12.54 5.22 0.41
C GLY A 67 12.49 6.42 1.37
N PHE A 68 11.31 6.70 1.95
CA PHE A 68 11.16 7.70 3.00
C PHE A 68 10.26 7.22 4.15
N ARG A 69 10.25 8.00 5.24
CA ARG A 69 9.33 7.88 6.38
C ARG A 69 8.77 9.25 6.72
N THR A 70 7.64 9.29 7.42
CA THR A 70 7.06 10.53 7.94
C THR A 70 7.27 10.69 9.44
N ILE A 71 7.56 11.91 9.91
CA ILE A 71 7.61 12.25 11.33
C ILE A 71 6.72 13.46 11.58
N ALA A 72 5.71 13.30 12.45
CA ALA A 72 4.88 14.42 12.89
C ALA A 72 5.66 15.26 13.90
N VAL A 73 5.89 16.54 13.59
CA VAL A 73 6.63 17.48 14.46
C VAL A 73 5.74 18.39 15.30
N ALA A 74 4.42 18.35 15.08
CA ALA A 74 3.43 19.01 15.94
C ALA A 74 2.06 18.33 15.86
N GLY A 75 1.33 18.38 16.99
CA GLY A 75 -0.04 17.89 17.12
C GLY A 75 -1.10 18.97 16.85
N CYS A 76 -1.75 19.46 17.90
CA CYS A 76 -2.98 20.26 17.80
C CYS A 76 -2.80 21.74 17.38
N VAL A 77 -1.64 22.34 17.65
CA VAL A 77 -1.38 23.74 17.30
C VAL A 77 -0.33 23.79 16.20
N VAL A 78 -0.71 24.31 15.04
CA VAL A 78 0.15 24.46 13.86
C VAL A 78 0.24 25.95 13.55
N THR A 79 1.42 26.54 13.76
CA THR A 79 1.69 27.96 13.45
C THR A 79 2.22 28.11 12.02
N GLN A 80 2.11 29.32 11.45
CA GLN A 80 2.68 29.61 10.13
C GLN A 80 4.21 29.40 10.11
N GLU A 81 4.90 29.82 11.18
CA GLU A 81 6.34 29.63 11.34
C GLU A 81 6.74 28.15 11.26
N LEU A 82 5.97 27.27 11.90
CA LEU A 82 6.19 25.82 11.83
C LEU A 82 5.99 25.29 10.40
N ILE A 83 4.93 25.72 9.72
CA ILE A 83 4.64 25.32 8.33
C ILE A 83 5.81 25.72 7.43
N ASP A 84 6.30 26.96 7.56
CA ASP A 84 7.40 27.48 6.76
C ASP A 84 8.71 26.73 7.04
N SER A 85 8.97 26.40 8.31
CA SER A 85 10.11 25.58 8.72
C SER A 85 10.06 24.17 8.13
N VAL A 86 8.93 23.47 8.29
CA VAL A 86 8.71 22.13 7.71
C VAL A 86 8.88 22.15 6.19
N LYS A 87 8.33 23.16 5.51
CA LYS A 87 8.46 23.32 4.06
C LYS A 87 9.92 23.50 3.64
N LYS A 88 10.70 24.27 4.39
CA LYS A 88 12.13 24.50 4.14
C LYS A 88 12.93 23.21 4.28
N GLU A 89 12.72 22.46 5.37
CA GLU A 89 13.42 21.19 5.62
C GLU A 89 13.04 20.11 4.59
N ASN A 90 11.75 19.98 4.27
CA ASN A 90 11.27 18.99 3.30
C ASN A 90 11.70 19.29 1.86
N LYS A 91 12.07 20.53 1.53
CA LYS A 91 12.43 20.93 0.16
C LYS A 91 13.54 20.06 -0.42
N TRP A 92 14.61 19.81 0.35
CA TRP A 92 15.71 18.97 -0.12
C TRP A 92 15.26 17.52 -0.30
N VAL A 93 14.45 17.00 0.63
CA VAL A 93 13.91 15.63 0.56
C VAL A 93 13.04 15.42 -0.69
N TYR A 94 12.14 16.36 -0.98
CA TYR A 94 11.28 16.29 -2.17
C TYR A 94 12.10 16.35 -3.46
N GLN A 95 13.20 17.10 -3.48
CA GLN A 95 14.13 17.10 -4.62
C GLN A 95 14.83 15.74 -4.78
N GLN A 96 15.25 15.09 -3.70
CA GLN A 96 15.84 13.74 -3.77
C GLN A 96 14.82 12.70 -4.25
N LEU A 97 13.58 12.77 -3.76
CA LEU A 97 12.50 11.88 -4.19
C LEU A 97 12.16 12.09 -5.66
N ALA A 98 12.09 13.34 -6.13
CA ALA A 98 11.87 13.65 -7.53
C ALA A 98 13.00 13.16 -8.44
N ARG A 99 14.26 13.24 -7.99
CA ARG A 99 15.41 12.66 -8.71
C ARG A 99 15.33 11.14 -8.79
N ARG A 100 14.88 10.47 -7.73
CA ARG A 100 14.81 9.00 -7.64
C ARG A 100 13.62 8.40 -8.41
N TRP A 101 12.46 9.03 -8.32
CA TRP A 101 11.18 8.48 -8.78
C TRP A 101 10.50 9.31 -9.88
N GLY A 102 11.11 10.42 -10.30
CA GLY A 102 10.59 11.34 -11.31
C GLY A 102 9.72 12.46 -10.71
N PRO A 103 9.36 13.48 -11.52
CA PRO A 103 8.64 14.67 -11.04
C PRO A 103 7.23 14.37 -10.50
N ASN A 104 6.62 13.24 -10.90
CA ASN A 104 5.28 12.83 -10.46
C ASN A 104 5.30 11.84 -9.29
N TRP A 105 6.42 11.72 -8.57
CA TRP A 105 6.59 10.74 -7.50
C TRP A 105 5.51 10.86 -6.41
N GLU A 106 5.12 12.08 -6.06
CA GLU A 106 4.13 12.34 -5.01
C GLU A 106 2.74 11.84 -5.43
N THR A 107 2.31 12.14 -6.66
CA THR A 107 1.05 11.62 -7.21
C THR A 107 1.04 10.09 -7.26
N ASN A 108 2.16 9.48 -7.66
CA ASN A 108 2.30 8.02 -7.70
C ASN A 108 2.27 7.41 -6.30
N TYR A 109 2.91 8.04 -5.33
CA TYR A 109 2.88 7.65 -3.92
C TYR A 109 1.46 7.70 -3.38
N GLU A 110 0.76 8.83 -3.56
CA GLU A 110 -0.62 9.02 -3.10
C GLU A 110 -1.59 8.02 -3.72
N GLN A 111 -1.42 7.72 -5.01
CA GLN A 111 -2.20 6.69 -5.67
C GLN A 111 -1.96 5.30 -5.07
N GLN A 112 -0.70 4.92 -4.85
CA GLN A 112 -0.36 3.62 -4.25
C GLN A 112 -0.82 3.53 -2.79
N ALA A 113 -0.75 4.62 -2.02
CA ALA A 113 -1.25 4.69 -0.66
C ALA A 113 -2.77 4.45 -0.62
N ARG A 114 -3.55 5.08 -1.51
CA ARG A 114 -5.00 4.84 -1.61
C ARG A 114 -5.33 3.41 -2.04
N GLN A 115 -4.61 2.87 -3.02
CA GLN A 115 -4.79 1.47 -3.44
C GLN A 115 -4.51 0.50 -2.30
N TRP A 116 -3.42 0.73 -1.56
CA TRP A 116 -3.06 -0.07 -0.41
C TRP A 116 -4.10 0.02 0.71
N ALA A 117 -4.60 1.21 1.02
CA ALA A 117 -5.69 1.38 2.00
C ALA A 117 -6.94 0.58 1.61
N ALA A 118 -7.36 0.65 0.34
CA ALA A 118 -8.50 -0.13 -0.16
C ALA A 118 -8.27 -1.65 -0.11
N GLU A 119 -7.02 -2.11 -0.29
CA GLU A 119 -6.68 -3.53 -0.09
C GLU A 119 -6.74 -3.92 1.39
N GLN A 120 -6.20 -3.08 2.28
CA GLN A 120 -6.26 -3.30 3.72
C GLN A 120 -7.70 -3.39 4.23
N GLU A 121 -8.63 -2.58 3.72
CA GLU A 121 -10.06 -2.69 4.06
C GLU A 121 -10.65 -4.05 3.71
N LYS A 122 -10.32 -4.60 2.54
CA LYS A 122 -10.79 -5.94 2.12
C LYS A 122 -10.22 -7.04 3.01
N VAL A 123 -8.93 -6.95 3.34
CA VAL A 123 -8.27 -7.90 4.25
C VAL A 123 -8.85 -7.80 5.66
N ALA A 124 -9.05 -6.57 6.17
CA ALA A 124 -9.68 -6.33 7.47
C ALA A 124 -11.09 -6.92 7.52
N ALA A 125 -11.90 -6.74 6.46
CA ALA A 125 -13.23 -7.33 6.37
C ALA A 125 -13.20 -8.86 6.40
N LEU A 126 -12.22 -9.50 5.76
CA LEU A 126 -12.04 -10.95 5.81
C LEU A 126 -11.66 -11.42 7.23
N VAL A 127 -10.72 -10.73 7.88
CA VAL A 127 -10.24 -11.07 9.23
C VAL A 127 -11.33 -10.84 10.29
N ARG A 128 -12.11 -9.75 10.20
CA ARG A 128 -13.19 -9.44 11.15
C ARG A 128 -14.38 -10.40 11.10
N LYS A 129 -14.49 -11.23 10.06
CA LYS A 129 -15.49 -12.31 9.99
C LYS A 129 -15.13 -13.53 10.84
N GLN A 130 -13.89 -13.64 11.31
CA GLN A 130 -13.47 -14.78 12.11
C GLN A 130 -14.06 -14.71 13.53
N SER A 131 -14.65 -15.80 14.00
CA SER A 131 -15.34 -15.85 15.30
C SER A 131 -14.41 -15.52 16.48
N PHE A 132 -13.16 -15.97 16.45
CA PHE A 132 -12.17 -15.67 17.49
C PHE A 132 -11.77 -14.19 17.51
N ILE A 133 -11.78 -13.51 16.36
CA ILE A 133 -11.54 -12.06 16.27
C ILE A 133 -12.73 -11.30 16.86
N GLN A 134 -13.96 -11.68 16.51
CA GLN A 134 -15.17 -11.06 17.05
C GLN A 134 -15.28 -11.25 18.57
N ALA A 135 -14.96 -12.45 19.06
CA ALA A 135 -14.95 -12.76 20.48
C ALA A 135 -13.93 -11.89 21.24
N LYS A 136 -12.72 -11.73 20.69
CA LYS A 136 -11.69 -10.87 21.29
C LYS A 136 -12.07 -9.40 21.24
N ASP A 137 -12.58 -8.91 20.12
CA ASP A 137 -13.02 -7.51 19.99
C ASP A 137 -14.15 -7.19 20.97
N LYS A 138 -15.14 -8.08 21.13
CA LYS A 138 -16.20 -7.95 22.14
C LYS A 138 -15.64 -7.93 23.57
N ALA A 139 -14.65 -8.78 23.87
CA ALA A 139 -14.02 -8.84 25.18
C ALA A 139 -13.20 -7.58 25.53
N LEU A 140 -12.64 -6.88 24.53
CA LEU A 140 -11.90 -5.64 24.74
C LEU A 140 -12.82 -4.41 24.80
N ASN A 141 -13.93 -4.43 24.05
CA ASN A 141 -14.88 -3.32 24.01
C ASN A 141 -15.58 -3.06 25.35
N SER A 142 -15.54 -4.00 26.32
CA SER A 142 -15.96 -3.71 27.70
C SER A 142 -15.08 -2.67 28.39
N ASP A 143 -13.84 -2.52 27.93
CA ASP A 143 -12.79 -1.73 28.58
C ASP A 143 -12.48 -0.46 27.77
N TYR A 144 -13.43 0.00 26.93
CA TYR A 144 -13.28 1.12 25.98
C TYR A 144 -12.11 0.98 25.01
N THR A 145 -11.62 -0.25 24.83
CA THR A 145 -10.49 -0.58 23.97
C THR A 145 -10.99 -1.36 22.76
N THR A 146 -10.60 -0.94 21.56
CA THR A 146 -11.01 -1.59 20.30
C THR A 146 -9.88 -2.46 19.76
N LEU A 147 -10.21 -3.63 19.23
CA LEU A 147 -9.23 -4.47 18.53
C LEU A 147 -8.88 -3.85 17.18
N ARG A 148 -7.62 -3.50 17.00
CA ARG A 148 -7.08 -2.92 15.77
C ARG A 148 -6.32 -3.97 14.96
N LEU A 149 -6.19 -3.72 13.66
CA LEU A 149 -5.48 -4.61 12.73
C LEU A 149 -4.33 -3.85 12.08
N GLN A 150 -3.10 -4.35 12.25
CA GLN A 150 -1.96 -3.93 11.44
C GLN A 150 -1.81 -4.94 10.31
N ILE A 151 -2.02 -4.48 9.06
CA ILE A 151 -2.00 -5.34 7.88
C ILE A 151 -0.74 -5.02 7.08
N LEU A 152 0.13 -6.02 6.92
CA LEU A 152 1.38 -5.94 6.20
C LEU A 152 1.34 -6.87 4.97
N PRO A 153 2.04 -6.53 3.87
CA PRO A 153 2.19 -7.44 2.75
C PRO A 153 2.83 -8.77 3.19
N GLY A 154 2.35 -9.89 2.67
CA GLY A 154 2.94 -11.21 2.88
C GLY A 154 3.98 -11.57 1.81
N THR A 155 4.32 -12.85 1.73
CA THR A 155 5.33 -13.37 0.78
C THR A 155 4.85 -13.47 -0.67
N SER A 156 3.54 -13.41 -0.89
CA SER A 156 2.91 -13.38 -2.22
C SER A 156 1.92 -12.23 -2.34
N HIS A 157 1.59 -11.86 -3.58
CA HIS A 157 0.69 -10.74 -3.91
C HIS A 157 -0.73 -10.84 -3.32
N HIS A 158 -1.16 -12.02 -2.88
CA HIS A 158 -2.51 -12.24 -2.33
C HIS A 158 -2.49 -12.64 -0.86
N THR A 159 -1.31 -12.68 -0.25
CA THR A 159 -1.15 -13.05 1.15
C THR A 159 -0.74 -11.83 1.96
N TYR A 160 -1.27 -11.74 3.17
CA TYR A 160 -1.05 -10.63 4.08
C TYR A 160 -0.73 -11.17 5.46
N GLN A 161 0.23 -10.54 6.14
CA GLN A 161 0.44 -10.76 7.56
C GLN A 161 -0.41 -9.74 8.32
N VAL A 162 -1.22 -10.22 9.28
CA VAL A 162 -2.09 -9.35 10.05
C VAL A 162 -1.79 -9.52 11.53
N LYS A 163 -1.46 -8.43 12.22
CA LYS A 163 -1.39 -8.41 13.69
C LYS A 163 -2.70 -7.82 14.22
N ALA A 164 -3.44 -8.58 15.01
CA ALA A 164 -4.60 -8.10 15.74
C ALA A 164 -4.14 -7.65 17.13
N TYR A 165 -4.28 -6.37 17.44
CA TYR A 165 -3.65 -5.75 18.59
C TYR A 165 -4.55 -4.72 19.28
N ALA A 166 -4.27 -4.41 20.54
CA ALA A 166 -4.91 -3.33 21.26
C ALA A 166 -3.98 -2.73 22.32
N TRP A 167 -4.23 -1.49 22.71
CA TRP A 167 -3.57 -0.90 23.88
C TRP A 167 -4.24 -1.41 25.16
N GLY A 168 -3.46 -1.78 26.16
CA GLY A 168 -4.03 -2.25 27.42
C GLY A 168 -2.98 -2.58 28.47
N LYS A 169 -3.47 -3.00 29.64
CA LYS A 169 -2.63 -3.42 30.76
C LYS A 169 -2.68 -4.94 30.90
N GLU A 170 -1.54 -5.60 30.73
CA GLU A 170 -1.40 -7.04 30.87
C GLU A 170 -0.24 -7.31 31.84
N ASN A 171 -0.44 -8.19 32.83
CA ASN A 171 0.55 -8.49 33.87
C ASN A 171 1.14 -7.24 34.57
N GLY A 172 0.30 -6.22 34.78
CA GLY A 172 0.72 -4.97 35.42
C GLY A 172 1.44 -3.98 34.51
N LYS A 173 1.73 -4.34 33.25
CA LYS A 173 2.43 -3.48 32.28
C LYS A 173 1.46 -2.94 31.23
N GLU A 174 1.46 -1.62 31.05
CA GLU A 174 0.75 -0.98 29.95
C GLU A 174 1.61 -1.01 28.68
N ALA A 175 1.02 -1.52 27.60
CA ALA A 175 1.65 -1.58 26.29
C ALA A 175 0.58 -1.75 25.20
N THR A 176 1.03 -1.67 23.95
CA THR A 176 0.27 -2.24 22.84
C THR A 176 0.55 -3.74 22.78
N TRP A 177 -0.49 -4.55 22.90
CA TRP A 177 -0.40 -6.00 22.92
C TRP A 177 -0.96 -6.60 21.63
N VAL A 178 -0.21 -7.53 21.06
CA VAL A 178 -0.63 -8.35 19.92
C VAL A 178 -1.25 -9.63 20.45
N TYR A 179 -2.54 -9.82 20.18
CA TYR A 179 -3.30 -11.02 20.58
C TYR A 179 -3.19 -12.13 19.54
N PHE A 180 -3.14 -11.75 18.26
CA PHE A 180 -3.02 -12.70 17.17
C PHE A 180 -2.07 -12.18 16.09
N THR A 181 -1.19 -13.06 15.62
CA THR A 181 -0.55 -12.91 14.32
C THR A 181 -1.20 -13.89 13.35
N LEU A 182 -1.67 -13.38 12.22
CA LEU A 182 -2.46 -14.11 11.24
C LEU A 182 -1.81 -14.04 9.88
N LYS A 183 -2.13 -15.02 9.04
CA LYS A 183 -1.99 -14.96 7.59
C LYS A 183 -3.38 -14.89 6.98
N ALA A 184 -3.66 -13.83 6.23
CA ALA A 184 -4.85 -13.75 5.38
C ALA A 184 -4.45 -14.03 3.93
N ASP A 185 -5.17 -14.92 3.26
CA ASP A 185 -5.02 -15.21 1.84
C ASP A 185 -6.29 -14.81 1.10
N MET A 186 -6.17 -13.80 0.25
CA MET A 186 -7.29 -13.21 -0.49
C MET A 186 -7.69 -14.02 -1.72
N ASN A 187 -6.88 -14.98 -2.18
CA ASN A 187 -7.27 -15.89 -3.25
C ASN A 187 -8.20 -16.96 -2.71
N THR A 188 -7.78 -17.62 -1.64
CA THR A 188 -8.56 -18.70 -1.01
C THR A 188 -9.61 -18.18 -0.03
N HIS A 189 -9.59 -16.89 0.29
CA HIS A 189 -10.44 -16.26 1.32
C HIS A 189 -10.30 -16.93 2.69
N THR A 190 -9.08 -17.35 3.04
CA THR A 190 -8.79 -18.04 4.31
C THR A 190 -7.98 -17.17 5.25
N VAL A 191 -8.20 -17.34 6.55
CA VAL A 191 -7.40 -16.74 7.60
C VAL A 191 -6.81 -17.87 8.45
N THR A 192 -5.49 -17.88 8.60
CA THR A 192 -4.76 -18.85 9.41
C THR A 192 -4.10 -18.14 10.58
N VAL A 193 -4.25 -18.68 11.78
CA VAL A 193 -3.54 -18.19 12.97
C VAL A 193 -2.09 -18.69 12.88
N LEU A 194 -1.14 -17.77 12.89
CA LEU A 194 0.29 -18.07 12.93
C LEU A 194 0.82 -18.07 14.37
N ASN A 195 0.28 -17.20 15.21
CA ASN A 195 0.59 -17.08 16.63
C ASN A 195 -0.63 -16.51 17.37
N ASP A 196 -0.99 -17.10 18.52
CA ASP A 196 -2.04 -16.65 19.44
C ASP A 196 -1.51 -16.34 20.85
N GLN A 197 -0.19 -16.38 21.02
CA GLN A 197 0.47 -16.00 22.26
C GLN A 197 0.54 -14.48 22.35
N LEU A 198 0.14 -13.96 23.51
CA LEU A 198 0.17 -12.53 23.81
C LEU A 198 1.62 -12.03 23.79
N THR A 199 1.92 -11.08 22.90
CA THR A 199 3.24 -10.43 22.84
C THR A 199 3.10 -8.92 22.86
N ALA A 200 4.10 -8.22 23.38
CA ALA A 200 4.17 -6.78 23.18
C ALA A 200 4.35 -6.48 21.68
N MET A 201 3.80 -5.37 21.22
CA MET A 201 4.04 -4.86 19.87
C MET A 201 5.42 -4.19 19.85
N ASP A 202 6.29 -4.68 18.97
CA ASP A 202 7.60 -4.10 18.68
C ASP A 202 7.51 -2.71 18.03
#